data_AF-A0A1G6MII7-F1
#
_entry.id   AF-A0A1G6MII7-F1
#
_cell.length_a   1.000
_cell.length_b   1.000
_cell.length_c   1.000
_cell.angle_alpha   90.00
_cell.angle_beta   90.00
_cell.angle_gamma   90.00
#
_symmetry.space_group_name_H-M   'P 1'
#
loop_
_entity.id
_entity.type
_entity.pdbx_description
1 polymer ?
#
loop_
_entity_poly.entity_id
_entity_poly.type
_entity_poly.pdbx_seq_one_letter_code
_entity_poly.pdbx_strand_id
1 'polypeptide(L)'
;MSAYIPHSNLIKSNDQQFLFSARLDAGLKAFAGHFPNCPVFPGVAQIAMVKAIVEEHFANFQDLEKIEQLRFQGFIFPEQDIFIQIEPQDHSIQFKVSNAMQEPLASGRMMFKTQLAAQSTMSTQHASSQELMH
;
A
#
# COMPACT_ATOMS: atom_id res chain seq x y z
N MET A 1 -2.36 -2.35 -15.80
CA MET A 1 -2.22 -1.18 -14.90
C MET A 1 -0.82 -0.57 -14.89
N SER A 2 0.22 -1.27 -15.34
CA SER A 2 1.64 -0.82 -15.32
C SER A 2 1.97 0.48 -16.08
N ALA A 3 1.13 0.92 -17.02
CA ALA A 3 1.42 2.14 -17.79
C ALA A 3 1.26 3.44 -16.97
N TYR A 4 0.55 3.39 -15.84
CA TYR A 4 0.27 4.56 -14.98
C TYR A 4 0.91 4.47 -13.59
N ILE A 5 1.17 3.25 -13.13
CA ILE A 5 1.71 2.97 -11.81
C ILE A 5 3.12 2.43 -12.03
N PRO A 6 4.16 3.09 -11.49
CA PRO A 6 5.53 2.58 -11.59
C PRO A 6 5.65 1.24 -10.87
N HIS A 7 6.60 0.43 -11.31
CA HIS A 7 7.00 -0.74 -10.53
C HIS A 7 7.69 -0.30 -9.24
N SER A 8 7.34 -0.93 -8.12
CA SER A 8 7.97 -0.72 -6.82
C SER A 8 8.73 -1.96 -6.37
N ASN A 9 9.85 -1.76 -5.69
CA ASN A 9 10.63 -2.83 -5.09
C ASN A 9 10.67 -2.64 -3.57
N LEU A 10 10.42 -3.69 -2.79
CA LEU A 10 10.67 -3.67 -1.35
C LEU A 10 12.20 -3.61 -1.10
N ILE A 11 12.67 -2.58 -0.40
CA ILE A 11 14.09 -2.40 -0.10
C ILE A 11 14.46 -2.72 1.34
N LYS A 12 13.50 -2.56 2.27
CA LYS A 12 13.69 -2.87 3.69
C LYS A 12 12.34 -3.12 4.35
N SER A 13 12.29 -4.06 5.29
CA SER A 13 11.12 -4.26 6.15
C SER A 13 11.52 -4.66 7.57
N ASN A 14 10.63 -4.38 8.51
CA ASN A 14 10.58 -4.98 9.84
C ASN A 14 9.11 -5.25 10.20
N ASP A 15 8.84 -5.66 11.44
CA ASP A 15 7.49 -6.04 11.89
C ASP A 15 6.44 -4.91 11.78
N GLN A 16 6.87 -3.65 11.74
CA GLN A 16 5.97 -2.48 11.81
C GLN A 16 6.05 -1.57 10.59
N GLN A 17 7.13 -1.65 9.81
CA GLN A 17 7.43 -0.70 8.76
C GLN A 17 8.06 -1.38 7.54
N PHE A 18 7.58 -0.99 6.36
CA PHE A 18 8.03 -1.46 5.07
C PHE A 18 8.45 -0.26 4.23
N LEU A 19 9.60 -0.34 3.58
CA LEU A 19 10.14 0.69 2.73
C LEU A 19 10.30 0.16 1.32
N PHE A 20 9.67 0.84 0.38
CA PHE A 20 9.73 0.54 -1.04
C PHE A 20 10.45 1.65 -1.80
N SER A 21 11.07 1.32 -2.92
CA SER A 21 11.57 2.29 -3.90
C SER A 21 10.83 2.14 -5.23
N ALA A 22 10.64 3.26 -5.92
CA ALA A 22 10.10 3.28 -7.28
C ALA A 22 10.80 4.35 -8.11
N ARG A 23 11.08 4.01 -9.38
CA ARG A 23 11.57 4.95 -10.40
C ARG A 23 10.40 5.49 -11.19
N LEU A 24 10.29 6.81 -11.34
CA LEU A 24 9.25 7.45 -12.13
C LEU A 24 9.75 7.69 -13.56
N ASP A 25 9.75 6.65 -14.38
CA ASP A 25 10.18 6.77 -15.77
C ASP A 25 9.33 7.81 -16.52
N ALA A 26 9.97 8.66 -17.33
CA ALA A 26 9.29 9.69 -18.12
C ALA A 26 8.26 9.12 -19.10
N GLY A 27 8.36 7.83 -19.44
CA GLY A 27 7.41 7.11 -20.29
C GLY A 27 6.09 6.74 -19.63
N LEU A 28 5.92 6.96 -18.31
CA LEU A 28 4.67 6.68 -17.63
C LEU A 28 3.54 7.56 -18.21
N LYS A 29 2.43 6.91 -18.60
CA LYS A 29 1.24 7.60 -19.09
C LYS A 29 0.62 8.54 -18.05
N ALA A 30 0.94 8.36 -16.77
CA ALA A 30 0.53 9.25 -15.70
C ALA A 30 1.07 10.68 -15.84
N PHE A 31 2.17 10.89 -16.56
CA PHE A 31 2.69 12.23 -16.87
C PHE A 31 2.01 12.88 -18.08
N ALA A 32 1.27 12.11 -18.89
CA ALA A 32 0.65 12.62 -20.11
C ALA A 32 -0.46 13.61 -19.79
N GLY A 33 -0.28 14.87 -20.21
CA GLY A 33 -1.28 15.93 -20.06
C GLY A 33 -1.28 16.65 -18.70
N HIS A 34 -0.35 16.34 -17.80
CA HIS A 34 -0.35 16.88 -16.43
C HIS A 34 1.05 17.37 -16.01
N PHE A 35 1.55 18.55 -16.37
CA PHE A 35 1.06 19.63 -17.22
C PHE A 35 1.86 19.66 -18.53
N PRO A 36 1.36 20.21 -19.65
CA PRO A 36 2.00 20.12 -20.97
C PRO A 36 3.48 20.54 -21.00
N ASN A 37 3.86 21.52 -20.19
CA ASN A 37 5.23 22.06 -20.11
C ASN A 37 5.94 21.71 -18.79
N CYS A 38 5.26 21.03 -17.87
CA CYS A 38 5.78 20.67 -16.56
C CYS A 38 5.10 19.37 -16.11
N PRO A 39 5.53 18.20 -16.65
CA PRO A 39 4.97 16.92 -16.25
C PRO A 39 5.25 16.68 -14.76
N VAL A 40 4.20 16.38 -14.01
CA VAL A 40 4.25 16.04 -12.59
C VAL A 40 3.41 14.79 -12.34
N PHE A 41 3.86 13.93 -11.44
CA PHE A 41 3.15 12.70 -11.14
C PHE A 41 1.93 13.03 -10.27
N PRO A 42 0.70 12.87 -10.78
CA PRO A 42 -0.48 13.43 -10.15
C PRO A 42 -0.81 12.71 -8.84
N GLY A 43 -1.45 13.43 -7.91
CA GLY A 43 -1.78 12.89 -6.59
C GLY A 43 -2.63 11.61 -6.63
N VAL A 44 -3.53 11.49 -7.61
CA VAL A 44 -4.33 10.26 -7.82
C VAL A 44 -3.46 9.05 -8.22
N ALA A 45 -2.39 9.26 -9.00
CA ALA A 45 -1.47 8.18 -9.36
C ALA A 45 -0.57 7.80 -8.18
N GLN A 46 -0.18 8.77 -7.33
CA GLN A 46 0.51 8.50 -6.07
C GLN A 46 -0.34 7.62 -5.14
N ILE A 47 -1.64 7.94 -5.00
CA ILE A 47 -2.59 7.12 -4.22
C ILE A 47 -2.72 5.72 -4.81
N ALA A 48 -2.90 5.61 -6.13
CA ALA A 48 -3.05 4.33 -6.81
C ALA A 48 -1.80 3.44 -6.64
N MET A 49 -0.61 4.04 -6.65
CA MET A 49 0.65 3.35 -6.39
C MET A 49 0.74 2.83 -4.96
N VAL A 50 0.42 3.65 -3.95
CA VAL A 50 0.39 3.19 -2.56
C VAL A 50 -0.64 2.06 -2.39
N LYS A 51 -1.83 2.20 -3.00
CA LYS A 51 -2.86 1.17 -2.95
C LYS A 51 -2.40 -0.15 -3.59
N ALA A 52 -1.75 -0.09 -4.75
CA ALA A 52 -1.22 -1.27 -5.43
C ALA A 52 -0.19 -2.00 -4.57
N ILE A 53 0.75 -1.27 -3.94
CA ILE A 53 1.70 -1.83 -2.98
C ILE A 53 0.96 -2.51 -1.82
N VAL A 54 -0.08 -1.86 -1.27
CA VAL A 54 -0.83 -2.39 -0.15
C VAL A 54 -1.54 -3.70 -0.51
N GLU A 55 -2.23 -3.73 -1.66
CA GLU A 55 -2.96 -4.91 -2.13
C GLU A 55 -2.05 -6.09 -2.45
N GLU A 56 -0.86 -5.83 -2.99
CA GLU A 56 0.14 -6.84 -3.35
C GLU A 56 0.81 -7.47 -2.12
N HIS A 57 1.09 -6.67 -1.09
CA HIS A 57 1.90 -7.09 0.05
C HIS A 57 1.11 -7.39 1.33
N PHE A 58 -0.13 -6.93 1.45
CA PHE A 58 -0.89 -7.04 2.69
C PHE A 58 -2.31 -7.57 2.46
N ALA A 59 -2.46 -8.89 2.55
CA ALA A 59 -3.70 -9.61 2.25
C ALA A 59 -4.95 -9.11 3.00
N ASN A 60 -4.78 -8.53 4.20
CA ASN A 60 -5.89 -8.05 5.03
C ASN A 60 -6.43 -6.66 4.60
N PHE A 61 -5.82 -5.98 3.63
CA PHE A 61 -6.16 -4.61 3.24
C PHE A 61 -6.60 -4.52 1.76
N GLN A 62 -7.78 -5.06 1.47
CA GLN A 62 -8.33 -5.08 0.10
C GLN A 62 -9.40 -4.00 -0.12
N ASP A 63 -10.31 -3.83 0.84
CA ASP A 63 -11.45 -2.92 0.73
C ASP A 63 -11.12 -1.53 1.28
N LEU A 64 -10.45 -0.69 0.47
CA LEU A 64 -10.19 0.71 0.81
C LEU A 64 -11.52 1.48 0.97
N GLU A 65 -11.79 1.98 2.17
CA GLU A 65 -13.00 2.73 2.49
C GLU A 65 -12.82 4.23 2.29
N LYS A 66 -11.72 4.79 2.81
CA LYS A 66 -11.42 6.22 2.75
C LYS A 66 -9.93 6.49 2.91
N ILE A 67 -9.52 7.69 2.52
CA ILE A 67 -8.18 8.22 2.76
C ILE A 67 -8.31 9.45 3.64
N GLU A 68 -7.57 9.46 4.74
CA GLU A 68 -7.55 10.53 5.73
C GLU A 68 -6.17 11.20 5.78
N GLN A 69 -6.12 12.43 6.30
CA GLN A 69 -4.88 13.17 6.54
C GLN A 69 -3.96 13.27 5.31
N LEU A 70 -4.55 13.22 4.12
CA LEU A 70 -3.84 13.28 2.84
C LEU A 70 -3.23 14.66 2.64
N ARG A 71 -1.91 14.70 2.43
CA ARG A 71 -1.15 15.92 2.13
C ARG A 71 -0.20 15.66 0.97
N PHE A 72 -0.27 16.52 -0.04
CA PHE A 72 0.74 16.64 -1.09
C PHE A 72 1.60 17.86 -0.78
N GLN A 73 2.88 17.63 -0.51
CA GLN A 73 3.82 18.63 0.01
C GLN A 73 4.92 18.97 -1.00
N GLY A 74 5.17 18.09 -1.97
CA GLY A 74 6.18 18.28 -3.01
C GLY A 74 5.76 17.70 -4.35
N PHE A 75 6.40 18.19 -5.40
CA PHE A 75 6.24 17.65 -6.74
C PHE A 75 7.09 16.39 -6.93
N ILE A 76 6.60 15.50 -7.78
CA ILE A 76 7.33 14.34 -8.26
C ILE A 76 7.46 14.52 -9.76
N PHE A 77 8.69 14.63 -10.25
CA PHE A 77 8.99 14.83 -11.66
C PHE A 77 9.35 13.50 -12.36
N PRO A 78 9.34 13.47 -13.69
CA PRO A 78 9.96 12.39 -14.45
C PRO A 78 11.42 12.16 -14.04
N GLU A 79 11.87 10.91 -14.21
CA GLU A 79 13.24 10.48 -13.91
C GLU A 79 13.65 10.68 -12.45
N GLN A 80 12.68 10.76 -11.54
CA GLN A 80 12.89 10.87 -10.12
C GLN A 80 12.78 9.50 -9.45
N ASP A 81 13.64 9.24 -8.47
CA ASP A 81 13.47 8.13 -7.53
C ASP A 81 12.69 8.61 -6.30
N ILE A 82 11.71 7.80 -5.91
CA ILE A 82 10.94 8.01 -4.69
C ILE A 82 10.98 6.80 -3.78
N PHE A 83 10.70 7.06 -2.51
CA PHE A 83 10.65 6.08 -1.45
C PHE A 83 9.28 6.12 -0.80
N ILE A 84 8.68 4.95 -0.60
CA ILE A 84 7.35 4.79 -0.02
C ILE A 84 7.50 4.01 1.27
N GLN A 85 7.26 4.67 2.39
CA GLN A 85 7.18 4.05 3.70
C GLN A 85 5.71 3.68 3.98
N ILE A 86 5.49 2.43 4.39
CA ILE A 86 4.21 1.84 4.73
C ILE A 86 4.26 1.32 6.16
N GLU A 87 3.31 1.73 6.98
CA GLU A 87 3.16 1.30 8.37
C GLU A 87 1.74 0.75 8.58
N PRO A 88 1.57 -0.59 8.57
CA PRO A 88 0.31 -1.23 8.88
C PRO A 88 -0.10 -1.06 10.34
N GLN A 89 -1.39 -0.86 10.55
CA GLN A 89 -2.09 -0.94 11.82
C GLN A 89 -3.35 -1.77 11.63
N ASP A 90 -4.07 -2.12 12.70
CA ASP A 90 -5.22 -3.03 12.67
C ASP A 90 -6.18 -2.83 11.47
N HIS A 91 -6.60 -1.58 11.20
CA HIS A 91 -7.57 -1.25 10.13
C HIS A 91 -7.12 -0.09 9.25
N SER A 92 -5.82 0.24 9.28
CA SER A 92 -5.29 1.34 8.50
C SER A 92 -3.86 1.13 8.08
N ILE A 93 -3.47 1.81 7.02
CA ILE A 93 -2.10 1.92 6.55
C ILE A 93 -1.73 3.40 6.61
N GLN A 94 -0.72 3.76 7.40
CA GLN A 94 -0.08 5.05 7.26
C GLN A 94 0.97 4.97 6.15
N PHE A 95 1.04 6.00 5.31
CA PHE A 95 2.05 6.09 4.27
C PHE A 95 2.74 7.44 4.23
N LYS A 96 4.02 7.41 3.84
CA LYS A 96 4.82 8.59 3.51
C LYS A 96 5.58 8.32 2.21
N VAL A 97 5.54 9.29 1.30
CA VAL A 97 6.34 9.32 0.08
C VAL A 97 7.41 10.39 0.24
N SER A 98 8.67 10.06 -0.08
CA SER A 98 9.79 11.00 -0.03
C SER A 98 10.69 10.90 -1.25
N ASN A 99 11.47 11.94 -1.52
CA ASN A 99 12.53 11.91 -2.53
C ASN A 99 13.81 11.26 -1.97
N ALA A 100 14.87 11.20 -2.78
CA ALA A 100 16.18 10.67 -2.38
C ALA A 100 16.85 11.46 -1.24
N MET A 101 16.48 12.73 -1.04
CA MET A 101 16.94 13.55 0.08
C MET A 101 16.08 13.39 1.34
N GLN A 102 15.14 12.43 1.33
CA GLN A 102 14.17 12.15 2.41
C GLN A 102 13.17 13.27 2.70
N GLU A 103 13.06 14.24 1.80
CA GLU A 103 12.07 15.31 1.92
C GLU A 103 10.67 14.75 1.63
N PRO A 104 9.65 15.12 2.42
CA PRO A 104 8.29 14.61 2.24
C PRO A 104 7.67 15.16 0.95
N LEU A 105 7.20 14.26 0.08
CA LEU A 105 6.47 14.60 -1.14
C LEU A 105 4.95 14.42 -0.94
N ALA A 106 4.56 13.34 -0.27
CA ALA A 106 3.17 13.09 0.11
C ALA A 106 3.06 12.25 1.38
N SER A 107 1.92 12.30 2.05
CA SER A 107 1.62 11.46 3.19
C SER A 107 0.11 11.29 3.36
N GLY A 108 -0.32 10.21 4.00
CA GLY A 108 -1.72 10.05 4.38
C GLY A 108 -1.95 8.74 5.13
N ARG A 109 -3.23 8.47 5.40
CA ARG A 109 -3.69 7.24 6.03
C ARG A 109 -4.82 6.62 5.22
N MET A 110 -4.62 5.40 4.75
CA MET A 110 -5.65 4.60 4.08
C MET A 110 -6.41 3.78 5.12
N MET A 111 -7.73 3.89 5.14
CA MET A 111 -8.61 3.15 6.05
C MET A 111 -9.30 2.04 5.27
N PHE A 112 -9.29 0.84 5.81
CA PHE A 112 -9.85 -0.34 5.15
C PHE A 112 -11.01 -0.91 5.96
N LYS A 113 -11.96 -1.54 5.27
CA LYS A 113 -13.05 -2.25 5.95
C LYS A 113 -12.48 -3.41 6.75
N THR A 114 -13.00 -3.58 7.96
CA THR A 114 -12.74 -4.75 8.78
C THR A 114 -13.38 -5.99 8.15
N GLN A 115 -12.55 -6.95 7.74
CA GLN A 115 -13.05 -8.30 7.55
C GLN A 115 -13.35 -8.84 8.96
N LEU A 116 -14.63 -8.91 9.33
CA LEU A 116 -15.04 -9.66 10.51
C LEU A 116 -14.43 -11.06 10.38
N ALA A 117 -13.53 -11.42 11.30
CA ALA A 117 -13.03 -12.78 11.37
C ALA A 117 -14.24 -13.69 11.54
N ALA A 118 -14.59 -14.45 10.51
CA ALA A 118 -15.51 -15.56 10.64
C ALA A 118 -14.91 -16.45 11.73
N GLN A 119 -15.57 -16.48 12.88
CA GLN A 119 -15.16 -17.29 14.02
C GLN A 119 -15.14 -18.74 13.54
N SER A 120 -13.95 -19.33 13.46
CA SER A 120 -13.78 -20.76 13.33
C SER A 120 -14.26 -21.42 14.64
N THR A 121 -15.57 -21.55 14.81
CA THR A 121 -16.16 -22.56 15.69
C THR A 121 -16.13 -23.89 14.94
N MET A 122 -14.98 -24.57 14.99
CA MET A 122 -14.99 -26.03 14.92
C MET A 122 -14.67 -26.58 16.29
N SER A 123 -15.75 -27.06 16.90
CA SER A 123 -15.91 -27.71 18.18
C SER A 123 -14.76 -28.67 18.52
N THR A 124 -14.08 -28.38 19.62
CA THR A 124 -13.49 -29.41 20.47
C THR A 124 -14.62 -30.30 20.97
N GLN A 125 -14.75 -31.51 20.44
CA GLN A 125 -15.40 -32.61 21.16
C GLN A 125 -14.34 -33.63 21.52
N HIS A 126 -14.04 -33.66 22.81
CA HIS A 126 -13.27 -34.66 23.51
C HIS A 126 -14.24 -35.69 24.13
N ALA A 127 -13.79 -36.94 24.23
CA ALA A 127 -14.34 -38.07 25.00
C ALA A 127 -15.51 -38.83 24.33
N SER A 128 -15.61 -40.16 24.37
CA SER A 128 -14.97 -41.19 25.20
C SER A 128 -15.13 -42.56 24.55
N SER A 129 -14.22 -43.46 24.89
CA SER A 129 -14.22 -44.91 24.72
C SER A 129 -15.57 -45.61 24.62
N GLN A 130 -15.69 -46.54 23.67
CA GLN A 130 -16.40 -47.81 23.89
C GLN A 130 -15.56 -48.98 23.35
N GLU A 131 -15.09 -49.78 24.31
CA GLU A 131 -14.80 -51.21 24.18
C GLU A 131 -16.01 -51.98 23.61
N LEU A 132 -15.75 -52.93 22.70
CA LEU A 132 -16.18 -54.35 22.75
C LEU A 132 -16.23 -54.99 21.34
N MET A 133 -15.28 -55.91 21.13
CA MET A 133 -15.40 -57.24 20.50
C MET A 133 -16.43 -57.41 19.38
N HIS A 134 -15.95 -57.68 18.15
CA HIS A 134 -16.27 -58.88 17.36
C HIS A 134 -15.08 -59.17 16.45
#